data_AF-A0A7S1SKM8-F1
#
_entry.id   AF-A0A7S1SKM8-F1
#
_cell.length_a   1.000
_cell.length_b   1.000
_cell.length_c   1.000
_cell.angle_alpha   90.00
_cell.angle_beta   90.00
_cell.angle_gamma   90.00
#
_symmetry.space_group_name_H-M   'P 1'
#
loop_
_entity.id
_entity.type
_entity.pdbx_description
1 polymer ?
#
loop_
_entity_poly.entity_id
_entity_poly.type
_entity_poly.pdbx_seq_one_letter_code
_entity_poly.pdbx_strand_id
1 'polypeptide(L)'
;RVGMVRRRAAAAADGGGKVGGEKRKNKGGNIHHAGTSTGAEGGGEQKGTRWRPAVVLGLLTAVVLVPRACVVGYYHACLHAGWDRPAVALEEERPLLIVGTMASGTKQMVVELGRLGIEMGHENSDTTSHFARDGTVSWTHGLRFLPTAERSDDATRRMCRHPRFNCFHPTMFRPSANCSYRFTLWSDCWRRECAALWDAEFGCHHPSPDDPLSRNQTTCTSPFTKALLQVRHPLRVISSLLAKSGETCSNAVHQIAVIRTMFPAFDWDTVASCTEFWGHYWLLYNRAMLPHVDGWYRVEHTPPCEVARQGGLLTPGDERGESAAAVVCRARQEGEGPGHGERHGTVNRKNKKRETVSWADVKGLPQGLGEQLAELAQSFGY
;
A
#
# COMPACT_ATOMS: atom_id res chain seq x y z
N ARG A 1 9.02 -53.82 28.79
CA ARG A 1 9.13 -52.93 29.97
C ARG A 1 8.92 -51.51 29.42
N VAL A 2 7.72 -50.92 29.40
CA VAL A 2 6.84 -50.49 30.53
C VAL A 2 7.56 -49.41 31.36
N GLY A 3 7.01 -48.22 31.63
CA GLY A 3 5.73 -47.58 31.23
C GLY A 3 5.97 -46.09 30.90
N MET A 4 5.02 -45.27 30.43
CA MET A 4 3.57 -45.21 30.59
C MET A 4 3.10 -44.94 32.02
N VAL A 5 2.90 -43.66 32.36
CA VAL A 5 2.00 -43.22 33.45
C VAL A 5 1.09 -42.10 32.94
N ARG A 6 -0.19 -42.43 32.77
CA ARG A 6 -1.32 -41.49 32.70
C ARG A 6 -1.95 -41.37 34.11
N ARG A 7 -2.48 -40.19 34.43
CA ARG A 7 -3.61 -39.86 35.35
C ARG A 7 -3.76 -38.32 35.30
N ARG A 8 -4.90 -37.64 35.06
CA ARG A 8 -6.36 -37.86 35.28
C ARG A 8 -6.67 -38.30 36.71
N ALA A 9 -7.63 -37.75 37.47
CA ALA A 9 -8.48 -36.54 37.39
C ALA A 9 -9.09 -36.35 38.82
N ALA A 10 -10.13 -35.56 39.17
CA ALA A 10 -11.09 -34.69 38.48
C ALA A 10 -11.76 -33.74 39.52
N ALA A 11 -12.49 -32.70 39.06
CA ALA A 11 -13.66 -32.08 39.75
C ALA A 11 -13.41 -31.38 41.12
N ALA A 12 -14.26 -30.49 41.64
CA ALA A 12 -15.28 -29.52 41.14
C ALA A 12 -15.56 -28.54 42.34
N ALA A 13 -16.41 -27.51 42.34
CA ALA A 13 -17.41 -26.95 41.42
C ALA A 13 -17.35 -25.38 41.57
N ASP A 14 -18.35 -24.50 41.40
CA ASP A 14 -19.75 -24.56 40.93
C ASP A 14 -20.19 -23.16 40.40
N GLY A 15 -21.39 -23.07 39.82
CA GLY A 15 -22.13 -21.82 39.57
C GLY A 15 -21.75 -21.08 38.27
N GLY A 16 -22.69 -20.64 37.43
CA GLY A 16 -24.15 -20.71 37.51
C GLY A 16 -24.80 -19.45 36.97
N GLY A 17 -25.50 -19.57 35.84
CA GLY A 17 -26.63 -18.69 35.53
C GLY A 17 -26.49 -17.66 34.39
N LYS A 18 -27.57 -17.65 33.58
CA LYS A 18 -28.15 -16.51 32.85
C LYS A 18 -27.50 -16.04 31.55
N VAL A 19 -27.87 -16.80 30.52
CA VAL A 19 -28.46 -16.29 29.26
C VAL A 19 -29.23 -14.96 29.43
N GLY A 20 -29.10 -14.07 28.44
CA GLY A 20 -30.17 -13.18 28.00
C GLY A 20 -29.85 -11.67 27.97
N GLY A 21 -30.35 -10.98 26.95
CA GLY A 21 -30.54 -9.52 27.01
C GLY A 21 -29.81 -8.67 25.97
N GLU A 22 -30.17 -8.86 24.70
CA GLU A 22 -30.01 -7.87 23.63
C GLU A 22 -30.39 -6.44 24.09
N LYS A 23 -29.43 -5.49 24.08
CA LYS A 23 -29.70 -4.07 24.38
C LYS A 23 -29.80 -3.21 23.12
N ARG A 24 -30.93 -3.31 22.41
CA ARG A 24 -31.36 -2.27 21.46
C ARG A 24 -31.75 -1.00 22.24
N LYS A 25 -30.96 0.07 22.07
CA LYS A 25 -31.36 1.41 22.55
C LYS A 25 -32.39 2.02 21.60
N ASN A 26 -33.67 1.81 21.89
CA ASN A 26 -34.73 2.67 21.35
C ASN A 26 -34.56 4.10 21.88
N LYS A 27 -34.43 5.08 20.99
CA LYS A 27 -34.70 6.49 21.31
C LYS A 27 -36.17 6.75 21.00
N GLY A 28 -36.98 6.89 22.04
CA GLY A 28 -38.33 7.43 21.90
C GLY A 28 -38.27 8.93 21.63
N GLY A 29 -39.11 9.41 20.71
CA GLY A 29 -39.46 10.82 20.56
C GLY A 29 -40.98 10.94 20.70
N ASN A 30 -41.45 11.67 21.71
CA ASN A 30 -42.87 11.95 21.90
C ASN A 30 -43.40 12.83 20.76
N ILE A 31 -44.56 12.49 20.21
CA ILE A 31 -45.49 13.48 19.64
C ILE A 31 -46.89 13.14 20.16
N HIS A 32 -47.55 14.14 20.76
CA HIS A 32 -48.89 14.00 21.34
C HIS A 32 -50.00 14.07 20.29
N HIS A 33 -51.10 13.38 20.55
CA HIS A 33 -52.40 13.65 19.92
C HIS A 33 -53.08 14.86 20.58
N ALA A 34 -53.38 15.87 19.75
CA ALA A 34 -54.51 16.82 19.82
C ALA A 34 -54.39 17.71 18.57
N GLY A 35 -55.44 18.19 17.92
CA GLY A 35 -56.88 18.05 18.08
C GLY A 35 -57.55 18.78 16.91
N THR A 36 -58.80 18.47 16.57
CA THR A 36 -59.51 19.09 15.43
C THR A 36 -59.82 20.56 15.66
N SER A 37 -59.51 21.42 14.67
CA SER A 37 -60.21 22.70 14.48
C SER A 37 -60.48 22.95 13.01
N THR A 38 -61.76 22.98 12.65
CA THR A 38 -62.29 23.49 11.39
C THR A 38 -62.03 24.99 11.24
N GLY A 39 -61.67 25.48 10.05
CA GLY A 39 -61.76 26.91 9.78
C GLY A 39 -61.01 27.44 8.56
N ALA A 40 -61.70 28.31 7.83
CA ALA A 40 -61.22 29.33 6.88
C ALA A 40 -60.51 28.86 5.60
N GLU A 41 -61.24 29.07 4.50
CA GLU A 41 -60.75 29.19 3.14
C GLU A 41 -59.58 30.19 3.03
N GLY A 42 -58.58 29.84 2.22
CA GLY A 42 -57.42 30.67 1.93
C GLY A 42 -56.77 30.22 0.63
N GLY A 43 -57.32 30.68 -0.50
CA GLY A 43 -56.91 30.29 -1.86
C GLY A 43 -55.53 30.79 -2.27
N GLY A 44 -54.48 30.27 -1.64
CA GLY A 44 -53.11 30.38 -2.15
C GLY A 44 -52.82 29.27 -3.14
N GLU A 45 -52.89 29.56 -4.44
CA GLU A 45 -52.53 28.62 -5.51
C GLU A 45 -51.01 28.35 -5.48
N GLN A 46 -50.56 27.51 -4.55
CA GLN A 46 -49.22 26.93 -4.61
C GLN A 46 -49.15 26.05 -5.85
N LYS A 47 -48.65 26.65 -6.95
CA LYS A 47 -48.18 25.97 -8.16
C LYS A 47 -46.95 25.12 -7.83
N GLY A 48 -47.16 24.11 -6.99
CA GLY A 48 -46.18 23.08 -6.70
C GLY A 48 -45.84 22.40 -8.01
N THR A 49 -44.68 22.75 -8.56
CA THR A 49 -44.14 22.19 -9.79
C THR A 49 -43.90 20.71 -9.57
N ARG A 50 -44.94 19.93 -9.87
CA ARG A 50 -44.97 18.48 -9.79
C ARG A 50 -44.11 17.93 -10.93
N TRP A 51 -42.79 18.08 -10.78
CA TRP A 51 -41.80 17.51 -11.68
C TRP A 51 -42.17 16.05 -11.89
N ARG A 52 -42.53 15.70 -13.13
CA ARG A 52 -42.93 14.33 -13.47
C ARG A 52 -41.81 13.40 -13.00
N PRO A 53 -42.10 12.26 -12.34
CA PRO A 53 -41.06 11.36 -11.82
C PRO A 53 -40.01 10.97 -12.87
N ALA A 54 -40.40 10.89 -14.14
CA ALA A 54 -39.50 10.70 -15.28
C ALA A 54 -38.41 11.78 -15.43
N VAL A 55 -38.71 13.06 -15.14
CA VAL A 55 -37.73 14.16 -15.21
C VAL A 55 -36.74 14.07 -14.04
N VAL A 56 -37.22 13.76 -12.84
CA VAL A 56 -36.36 13.54 -11.67
C VAL A 56 -35.44 12.33 -11.90
N LEU A 57 -35.98 11.22 -12.43
CA LEU A 57 -35.21 10.03 -12.78
C LEU A 57 -34.21 10.31 -13.90
N GLY A 58 -34.59 11.07 -14.93
CA GLY A 58 -33.70 11.50 -16.02
C GLY A 58 -32.54 12.36 -15.53
N LEU A 59 -32.81 13.33 -14.64
CA LEU A 59 -31.78 14.16 -14.02
C LEU A 59 -30.85 13.34 -13.12
N LEU A 60 -31.37 12.46 -12.26
CA LEU A 60 -30.55 11.57 -11.43
C LEU A 60 -29.68 10.65 -12.30
N THR A 61 -30.25 10.08 -13.37
CA THR A 61 -29.53 9.25 -14.33
C THR A 61 -28.42 10.03 -15.01
N ALA A 62 -28.68 11.26 -15.46
CA ALA A 62 -27.67 12.12 -16.07
C ALA A 62 -26.55 12.49 -15.08
N VAL A 63 -26.90 12.89 -13.85
CA VAL A 63 -25.94 13.27 -12.79
C VAL A 63 -25.03 12.10 -12.38
N VAL A 64 -25.50 10.84 -12.49
CA VAL A 64 -24.67 9.65 -12.17
C VAL A 64 -23.93 9.12 -13.41
N LEU A 65 -24.60 8.99 -14.55
CA LEU A 65 -24.03 8.34 -15.73
C LEU A 65 -23.15 9.27 -16.57
N VAL A 66 -23.46 10.57 -16.69
CA VAL A 66 -22.63 11.48 -17.51
C VAL A 66 -21.23 11.63 -16.92
N PRO A 67 -21.01 11.91 -15.62
CA PRO A 67 -19.66 11.94 -15.07
C PRO A 67 -18.93 10.61 -15.20
N ARG A 68 -19.64 9.47 -15.05
CA ARG A 68 -19.05 8.14 -15.26
C ARG A 68 -18.64 7.92 -16.72
N ALA A 69 -19.48 8.32 -17.68
CA ALA A 69 -19.20 8.22 -19.10
C ALA A 69 -18.04 9.14 -19.53
N CYS A 70 -17.99 10.37 -19.02
CA CYS A 70 -16.87 11.29 -19.24
C CYS A 70 -15.56 10.73 -18.67
N VAL A 71 -15.57 10.17 -17.45
CA VAL A 71 -14.38 9.55 -16.84
C VAL A 71 -13.94 8.30 -17.61
N VAL A 72 -14.87 7.42 -18.01
CA VAL A 72 -14.55 6.23 -18.83
C VAL A 72 -14.04 6.62 -20.22
N GLY A 73 -14.67 7.62 -20.85
CA GLY A 73 -14.25 8.16 -22.15
C GLY A 73 -12.89 8.83 -22.09
N TYR A 74 -12.59 9.57 -21.02
CA TYR A 74 -11.26 10.13 -20.75
C TYR A 74 -10.21 9.03 -20.59
N TYR A 75 -10.46 8.02 -19.75
CA TYR A 75 -9.55 6.87 -19.64
C TYR A 75 -9.36 6.16 -20.98
N HIS A 76 -10.42 5.97 -21.77
CA HIS A 76 -10.31 5.35 -23.09
C HIS A 76 -9.50 6.21 -24.08
N ALA A 77 -9.71 7.52 -24.12
CA ALA A 77 -8.99 8.44 -25.01
C ALA A 77 -7.49 8.52 -24.65
N CYS A 78 -7.17 8.68 -23.36
CA CYS A 78 -5.79 8.80 -22.91
C CYS A 78 -5.05 7.46 -22.93
N LEU A 79 -5.62 6.38 -22.37
CA LEU A 79 -4.93 5.09 -22.22
C LEU A 79 -5.03 4.20 -23.47
N HIS A 80 -6.21 4.06 -24.08
CA HIS A 80 -6.43 3.10 -25.17
C HIS A 80 -6.32 3.69 -26.57
N ALA A 81 -6.78 4.93 -26.79
CA ALA A 81 -6.68 5.57 -28.11
C ALA A 81 -5.29 6.19 -28.37
N GLY A 82 -4.45 6.31 -27.34
CA GLY A 82 -3.05 6.73 -27.45
C GLY A 82 -2.83 8.19 -27.86
N TRP A 83 -3.82 9.06 -27.65
CA TRP A 83 -3.78 10.44 -28.15
C TRP A 83 -2.72 11.33 -27.49
N ASP A 84 -2.40 11.10 -26.22
CA ASP A 84 -1.27 11.76 -25.53
C ASP A 84 -0.11 10.79 -25.29
N ARG A 85 -0.39 9.65 -24.63
CA ARG A 85 0.55 8.56 -24.35
C ARG A 85 -0.21 7.23 -24.28
N PRO A 86 -0.06 6.30 -25.24
CA PRO A 86 -0.72 5.01 -25.16
C PRO A 86 -0.29 4.23 -23.93
N ALA A 87 -1.19 3.41 -23.40
CA ALA A 87 -0.88 2.43 -22.37
C ALA A 87 0.19 1.46 -22.88
N VAL A 88 1.23 1.31 -22.06
CA VAL A 88 2.30 0.31 -22.21
C VAL A 88 1.71 -1.09 -22.07
N ALA A 89 2.16 -2.03 -22.91
CA ALA A 89 1.64 -3.40 -22.89
C ALA A 89 1.91 -4.07 -21.54
N LEU A 90 1.13 -5.09 -21.17
CA LEU A 90 1.20 -5.67 -19.81
C LEU A 90 2.51 -6.42 -19.57
N GLU A 91 3.12 -6.87 -20.65
CA GLU A 91 4.36 -7.62 -20.75
C GLU A 91 5.57 -6.73 -21.06
N GLU A 92 5.36 -5.44 -21.37
CA GLU A 92 6.41 -4.50 -21.75
C GLU A 92 7.19 -4.03 -20.51
N GLU A 93 8.51 -3.98 -20.65
CA GLU A 93 9.42 -3.63 -19.58
C GLU A 93 9.31 -2.13 -19.25
N ARG A 94 9.13 -1.80 -17.98
CA ARG A 94 9.00 -0.40 -17.53
C ARG A 94 10.33 0.11 -16.99
N PRO A 95 10.61 1.42 -17.05
CA PRO A 95 11.89 1.93 -16.57
C PRO A 95 12.17 1.66 -15.09
N LEU A 96 11.17 1.81 -14.19
CA LEU A 96 11.45 1.97 -12.76
C LEU A 96 10.51 1.22 -11.79
N LEU A 97 11.11 0.41 -10.92
CA LEU A 97 10.54 -0.01 -9.64
C LEU A 97 11.17 0.83 -8.51
N ILE A 98 10.34 1.36 -7.62
CA ILE A 98 10.78 1.92 -6.34
C ILE A 98 10.22 1.05 -5.21
N VAL A 99 11.10 0.39 -4.46
CA VAL A 99 10.76 -0.34 -3.23
C VAL A 99 11.06 0.49 -1.99
N GLY A 100 10.46 0.17 -0.86
CA GLY A 100 10.67 0.90 0.39
C GLY A 100 9.66 0.50 1.45
N THR A 101 9.98 0.67 2.73
CA THR A 101 9.13 0.18 3.82
C THR A 101 7.73 0.81 3.79
N MET A 102 6.74 0.15 4.41
CA MET A 102 5.48 0.82 4.75
C MET A 102 5.77 2.13 5.50
N ALA A 103 4.97 3.17 5.23
CA ALA A 103 5.13 4.53 5.77
C ALA A 103 6.46 5.27 5.43
N SER A 104 7.27 4.76 4.50
CA SER A 104 8.42 5.49 3.93
C SER A 104 8.03 6.70 3.08
N GLY A 105 6.77 6.81 2.63
CA GLY A 105 6.30 7.93 1.81
C GLY A 105 6.01 7.59 0.34
N THR A 106 5.92 6.31 0.00
CA THR A 106 5.61 5.76 -1.34
C THR A 106 4.54 6.55 -2.10
N LYS A 107 3.36 6.75 -1.49
CA LYS A 107 2.25 7.52 -2.07
C LYS A 107 2.59 8.98 -2.38
N GLN A 108 3.46 9.61 -1.58
CA GLN A 108 3.89 10.97 -1.84
C GLN A 108 4.86 11.02 -3.02
N MET A 109 5.81 10.09 -3.10
CA MET A 109 6.73 10.02 -4.24
C MET A 109 5.99 9.88 -5.57
N VAL A 110 4.95 9.04 -5.63
CA VAL A 110 4.07 8.93 -6.81
C VAL A 110 3.43 10.28 -7.19
N VAL A 111 2.94 11.04 -6.21
CA VAL A 111 2.35 12.38 -6.47
C VAL A 111 3.40 13.39 -6.92
N GLU A 112 4.62 13.35 -6.37
CA GLU A 112 5.69 14.28 -6.73
C GLU A 112 6.30 13.97 -8.11
N LEU A 113 6.46 12.69 -8.47
CA LEU A 113 6.86 12.27 -9.81
C LEU A 113 5.76 12.56 -10.85
N GLY A 114 4.48 12.38 -10.48
CA GLY A 114 3.34 12.79 -11.32
C GLY A 114 3.33 14.28 -11.66
N ARG A 115 3.87 15.16 -10.79
CA ARG A 115 4.07 16.60 -11.09
C ARG A 115 5.19 16.88 -12.09
N LEU A 116 5.99 15.89 -12.45
CA LEU A 116 6.96 15.94 -13.54
C LEU A 116 6.41 15.32 -14.85
N GLY A 117 5.16 14.84 -14.85
CA GLY A 117 4.61 14.09 -15.98
C GLY A 117 5.12 12.65 -16.07
N ILE A 118 5.54 12.08 -14.93
CA ILE A 118 5.98 10.68 -14.81
C ILE A 118 4.82 9.84 -14.22
N GLU A 119 4.41 8.81 -14.94
CA GLU A 119 3.25 7.97 -14.63
C GLU A 119 3.63 6.75 -13.78
N MET A 120 3.74 6.97 -12.46
CA MET A 120 4.03 5.91 -11.49
C MET A 120 2.77 5.33 -10.84
N GLY A 121 2.68 4.00 -10.76
CA GLY A 121 1.71 3.33 -9.91
C GLY A 121 2.04 3.49 -8.42
N HIS A 122 1.02 3.61 -7.56
CA HIS A 122 1.19 3.44 -6.11
C HIS A 122 0.76 2.03 -5.72
N GLU A 123 1.73 1.21 -5.31
CA GLU A 123 1.54 -0.20 -4.94
C GLU A 123 0.91 -1.06 -6.06
N ASN A 124 0.85 -0.60 -7.32
CA ASN A 124 0.10 -1.25 -8.40
C ASN A 124 0.92 -1.38 -9.70
N SER A 125 0.84 -2.52 -10.38
CA SER A 125 1.49 -2.76 -11.68
C SER A 125 0.53 -2.74 -12.87
N ASP A 126 -0.78 -2.69 -12.68
CA ASP A 126 -1.75 -2.67 -13.79
C ASP A 126 -1.67 -1.36 -14.61
N THR A 127 -1.31 -1.48 -15.90
CA THR A 127 -1.25 -0.39 -16.89
C THR A 127 -2.55 -0.20 -17.69
N THR A 128 -3.52 -1.12 -17.60
CA THR A 128 -4.81 -1.01 -18.34
C THR A 128 -5.78 -0.03 -17.71
N SER A 129 -5.82 0.02 -16.37
CA SER A 129 -6.79 0.83 -15.62
C SER A 129 -6.16 1.96 -14.82
N HIS A 130 -4.82 2.06 -14.83
CA HIS A 130 -4.06 3.06 -14.09
C HIS A 130 -2.84 3.55 -14.86
N PHE A 131 -2.50 4.83 -14.68
CA PHE A 131 -1.28 5.48 -15.17
C PHE A 131 -0.04 4.97 -14.40
N ALA A 132 0.33 3.71 -14.61
CA ALA A 132 1.51 3.04 -14.04
C ALA A 132 2.54 2.68 -15.14
N ARG A 133 2.64 3.58 -16.13
CA ARG A 133 3.35 3.40 -17.39
C ARG A 133 4.86 3.42 -17.23
N ASP A 134 5.36 4.42 -16.49
CA ASP A 134 6.79 4.66 -16.34
C ASP A 134 7.38 3.88 -15.12
N GLY A 135 6.53 3.29 -14.29
CA GLY A 135 6.96 2.47 -13.16
C GLY A 135 5.94 2.25 -12.05
N THR A 136 6.39 1.70 -10.91
CA THR A 136 5.59 1.61 -9.67
C THR A 136 6.41 1.92 -8.42
N VAL A 137 5.74 2.41 -7.38
CA VAL A 137 6.31 2.66 -6.04
C VAL A 137 5.57 1.81 -5.02
N SER A 138 6.22 0.79 -4.45
CA SER A 138 5.54 -0.25 -3.67
C SER A 138 6.41 -0.88 -2.57
N TRP A 139 5.85 -1.03 -1.38
CA TRP A 139 6.49 -1.81 -0.32
C TRP A 139 6.35 -3.32 -0.52
N THR A 140 5.26 -3.78 -1.15
CA THR A 140 4.99 -5.21 -1.35
C THR A 140 5.92 -5.81 -2.40
N HIS A 141 6.28 -5.07 -3.46
CA HIS A 141 7.22 -5.54 -4.50
C HIS A 141 8.60 -5.90 -3.95
N GLY A 142 8.96 -5.38 -2.77
CA GLY A 142 10.17 -5.78 -2.06
C GLY A 142 10.29 -7.30 -1.82
N LEU A 143 9.16 -8.03 -1.79
CA LEU A 143 9.18 -9.48 -1.61
C LEU A 143 9.98 -10.23 -2.70
N ARG A 144 10.18 -9.62 -3.88
CA ARG A 144 10.98 -10.20 -4.97
C ARG A 144 12.47 -10.35 -4.63
N PHE A 145 12.95 -9.54 -3.69
CA PHE A 145 14.36 -9.48 -3.28
C PHE A 145 14.65 -10.25 -1.98
N LEU A 146 13.67 -10.95 -1.42
CA LEU A 146 13.85 -11.74 -0.20
C LEU A 146 14.54 -13.09 -0.49
N PRO A 147 15.32 -13.67 0.44
CA PRO A 147 15.95 -14.97 0.22
C PRO A 147 14.90 -16.09 0.06
N THR A 148 14.94 -16.86 -1.03
CA THR A 148 13.99 -17.98 -1.25
C THR A 148 14.12 -19.07 -0.17
N ALA A 149 15.34 -19.28 0.33
CA ALA A 149 15.64 -20.25 1.39
C ALA A 149 14.90 -19.98 2.72
N GLU A 150 14.45 -18.75 2.95
CA GLU A 150 13.65 -18.40 4.13
C GLU A 150 12.15 -18.61 3.90
N ARG A 151 11.69 -18.99 2.71
CA ARG A 151 10.25 -19.09 2.40
C ARG A 151 9.55 -20.15 3.26
N SER A 152 8.44 -19.75 3.90
CA SER A 152 7.55 -20.67 4.62
C SER A 152 6.22 -20.85 3.88
N ASP A 153 6.02 -22.04 3.30
CA ASP A 153 4.74 -22.44 2.69
C ASP A 153 3.58 -22.39 3.69
N ASP A 154 3.83 -22.70 4.97
CA ASP A 154 2.77 -22.68 5.96
C ASP A 154 2.35 -21.25 6.34
N ALA A 155 3.31 -20.32 6.48
CA ALA A 155 3.00 -18.91 6.65
C ALA A 155 2.22 -18.37 5.43
N THR A 156 2.66 -18.72 4.22
CA THR A 156 2.00 -18.37 2.95
C THR A 156 0.55 -18.87 2.93
N ARG A 157 0.31 -20.15 3.25
CA ARG A 157 -1.04 -20.72 3.32
C ARG A 157 -1.92 -20.02 4.37
N ARG A 158 -1.39 -19.67 5.54
CA ARG A 158 -2.14 -18.93 6.58
C ARG A 158 -2.54 -17.54 6.09
N MET A 159 -1.63 -16.81 5.45
CA MET A 159 -1.88 -15.48 4.87
C MET A 159 -2.92 -15.55 3.74
N CYS A 160 -2.83 -16.51 2.82
CA CYS A 160 -3.76 -16.65 1.70
C CYS A 160 -5.18 -17.06 2.13
N ARG A 161 -5.33 -17.85 3.20
CA ARG A 161 -6.64 -18.30 3.72
C ARG A 161 -7.49 -17.19 4.33
N HIS A 162 -6.86 -16.12 4.84
CA HIS A 162 -7.54 -15.03 5.55
C HIS A 162 -7.32 -13.67 4.87
N PRO A 163 -7.89 -13.46 3.66
CA PRO A 163 -7.92 -12.15 3.01
C PRO A 163 -8.41 -11.06 3.96
N ARG A 164 -7.62 -10.02 4.16
CA ARG A 164 -8.00 -8.79 4.85
C ARG A 164 -7.73 -7.57 3.96
N PHE A 165 -8.80 -6.80 3.71
CA PHE A 165 -8.85 -5.76 2.68
C PHE A 165 -7.64 -4.82 2.68
N ASN A 166 -7.21 -4.41 1.48
CA ASN A 166 -6.27 -3.32 1.21
C ASN A 166 -4.82 -3.51 1.66
N CYS A 167 -4.35 -4.74 1.92
CA CYS A 167 -2.93 -4.98 2.23
C CYS A 167 -2.11 -5.49 1.03
N PHE A 168 -2.76 -6.15 0.06
CA PHE A 168 -2.10 -6.78 -1.08
C PHE A 168 -3.16 -7.11 -2.16
N HIS A 169 -2.90 -6.89 -3.45
CA HIS A 169 -3.82 -7.28 -4.53
C HIS A 169 -3.05 -8.02 -5.63
N PRO A 170 -3.61 -9.02 -6.33
CA PRO A 170 -2.86 -9.71 -7.39
C PRO A 170 -2.41 -8.80 -8.54
N THR A 171 -3.26 -7.84 -8.95
CA THR A 171 -2.88 -6.77 -9.90
C THR A 171 -1.76 -5.84 -9.42
N MET A 172 -1.36 -5.90 -8.14
CA MET A 172 -0.13 -5.24 -7.71
C MET A 172 1.08 -5.78 -8.50
N PHE A 173 1.10 -7.07 -8.82
CA PHE A 173 2.21 -7.75 -9.48
C PHE A 173 1.90 -8.09 -10.93
N ARG A 174 0.64 -8.49 -11.22
CA ARG A 174 0.24 -9.07 -12.52
C ARG A 174 -0.97 -8.35 -13.11
N PRO A 175 -0.80 -7.55 -14.17
CA PRO A 175 -1.92 -6.84 -14.78
C PRO A 175 -3.02 -7.77 -15.33
N SER A 176 -2.64 -8.98 -15.77
CA SER A 176 -3.51 -10.03 -16.34
C SER A 176 -4.22 -10.91 -15.30
N ALA A 177 -4.18 -10.56 -14.01
CA ALA A 177 -4.96 -11.23 -12.97
C ALA A 177 -6.46 -11.22 -13.32
N ASN A 178 -7.15 -12.36 -13.16
CA ASN A 178 -8.61 -12.43 -13.37
C ASN A 178 -9.37 -11.61 -12.29
N CYS A 179 -8.65 -11.16 -11.27
CA CYS A 179 -9.03 -10.16 -10.29
C CYS A 179 -9.17 -8.74 -10.83
N SER A 180 -10.36 -8.36 -11.33
CA SER A 180 -10.65 -6.94 -11.54
C SER A 180 -11.12 -6.26 -10.24
N TYR A 181 -10.47 -5.15 -9.86
CA TYR A 181 -10.93 -4.22 -8.81
C TYR A 181 -12.39 -3.75 -8.98
N ARG A 182 -12.95 -3.83 -10.20
CA ARG A 182 -14.30 -3.35 -10.53
C ARG A 182 -15.40 -4.40 -10.42
N PHE A 183 -15.07 -5.69 -10.45
CA PHE A 183 -16.06 -6.76 -10.67
C PHE A 183 -15.93 -7.99 -9.76
N THR A 184 -14.76 -8.24 -9.16
CA THR A 184 -14.55 -9.41 -8.30
C THR A 184 -14.47 -9.00 -6.83
N LEU A 185 -15.13 -9.75 -5.94
CA LEU A 185 -14.92 -9.58 -4.50
C LEU A 185 -13.45 -9.88 -4.18
N TRP A 186 -12.78 -8.88 -3.59
CA TRP A 186 -11.34 -8.91 -3.32
C TRP A 186 -10.90 -10.16 -2.53
N SER A 187 -11.73 -10.63 -1.60
CA SER A 187 -11.50 -11.86 -0.82
C SER A 187 -11.44 -13.13 -1.66
N ASP A 188 -12.19 -13.18 -2.76
CA ASP A 188 -12.37 -14.37 -3.59
C ASP A 188 -11.31 -14.41 -4.68
N CYS A 189 -10.93 -13.23 -5.15
CA CYS A 189 -9.70 -12.98 -5.88
C CYS A 189 -8.48 -13.47 -5.06
N TRP A 190 -8.25 -12.90 -3.87
CA TRP A 190 -7.06 -13.20 -3.05
C TRP A 190 -6.93 -14.67 -2.73
N ARG A 191 -8.01 -15.34 -2.30
CA ARG A 191 -7.97 -16.77 -1.95
C ARG A 191 -7.63 -17.68 -3.14
N ARG A 192 -7.86 -17.25 -4.38
CA ARG A 192 -7.53 -18.01 -5.60
C ARG A 192 -6.10 -17.74 -6.07
N GLU A 193 -5.67 -16.48 -6.09
CA GLU A 193 -4.41 -16.09 -6.73
C GLU A 193 -3.24 -15.89 -5.76
N CYS A 194 -3.47 -15.72 -4.45
CA CYS A 194 -2.42 -15.40 -3.47
C CYS A 194 -1.27 -16.41 -3.45
N ALA A 195 -1.57 -17.71 -3.46
CA ALA A 195 -0.53 -18.74 -3.42
C ALA A 195 0.33 -18.69 -4.70
N ALA A 196 -0.30 -18.80 -5.88
CA ALA A 196 0.39 -18.78 -7.17
C ALA A 196 1.15 -17.45 -7.45
N LEU A 197 0.71 -16.34 -6.86
CA LEU A 197 1.46 -15.08 -6.88
C LEU A 197 2.67 -15.19 -5.95
N TRP A 198 2.47 -15.51 -4.67
CA TRP A 198 3.58 -15.64 -3.71
C TRP A 198 4.62 -16.65 -4.22
N ASP A 199 4.18 -17.73 -4.84
CA ASP A 199 5.03 -18.81 -5.34
C ASP A 199 6.02 -18.38 -6.43
N ALA A 200 5.64 -17.38 -7.22
CA ALA A 200 6.36 -16.94 -8.40
C ALA A 200 6.98 -15.55 -8.26
N GLU A 201 6.51 -14.74 -7.30
CA GLU A 201 7.08 -13.43 -7.01
C GLU A 201 8.05 -13.48 -5.82
N PHE A 202 7.85 -14.34 -4.82
CA PHE A 202 8.69 -14.36 -3.60
C PHE A 202 10.11 -14.79 -3.91
N GLY A 203 11.06 -13.89 -3.60
CA GLY A 203 12.49 -14.09 -3.82
C GLY A 203 12.90 -14.35 -5.25
N CYS A 204 12.05 -14.08 -6.25
CA CYS A 204 12.34 -14.48 -7.63
C CYS A 204 13.58 -13.77 -8.22
N HIS A 205 14.00 -12.63 -7.66
CA HIS A 205 15.23 -11.94 -8.03
C HIS A 205 16.51 -12.70 -7.57
N HIS A 206 16.36 -13.75 -6.76
CA HIS A 206 17.41 -14.71 -6.40
C HIS A 206 17.26 -16.02 -7.18
N PRO A 207 17.76 -16.12 -8.43
CA PRO A 207 17.85 -17.40 -9.13
C PRO A 207 18.94 -18.27 -8.49
N SER A 208 18.62 -18.92 -7.37
CA SER A 208 19.52 -19.88 -6.73
C SER A 208 19.65 -21.12 -7.62
N PRO A 209 20.87 -21.53 -8.04
CA PRO A 209 21.05 -22.71 -8.89
C PRO A 209 20.81 -24.03 -8.13
N ASP A 210 20.90 -24.00 -6.81
CA ASP A 210 20.76 -25.16 -5.91
C ASP A 210 19.35 -25.33 -5.36
N ASP A 211 18.46 -24.35 -5.55
CA ASP A 211 17.05 -24.43 -5.17
C ASP A 211 16.23 -25.16 -6.26
N PRO A 212 15.67 -26.35 -6.00
CA PRO A 212 14.90 -27.09 -6.99
C PRO A 212 13.55 -26.42 -7.34
N LEU A 213 13.07 -25.44 -6.56
CA LEU A 213 11.92 -24.60 -6.91
C LEU A 213 12.33 -23.48 -7.89
N SER A 214 13.51 -22.90 -7.70
CA SER A 214 14.13 -21.91 -8.61
C SER A 214 14.31 -22.46 -10.03
N ARG A 215 14.70 -23.73 -10.19
CA ARG A 215 14.86 -24.36 -11.51
C ARG A 215 13.58 -24.43 -12.37
N ASN A 216 12.41 -24.32 -11.75
CA ASN A 216 11.12 -24.22 -12.44
C ASN A 216 10.55 -22.80 -12.48
N GLN A 217 11.16 -21.81 -11.81
CA GLN A 217 10.88 -20.40 -12.04
C GLN A 217 11.57 -19.97 -13.34
N THR A 218 10.88 -20.17 -14.46
CA THR A 218 11.27 -19.64 -15.78
C THR A 218 11.31 -18.12 -15.73
N THR A 219 12.49 -17.57 -15.39
CA THR A 219 12.83 -16.14 -15.24
C THR A 219 11.85 -15.34 -14.37
N CYS A 220 12.34 -14.77 -13.28
CA CYS A 220 11.69 -13.64 -12.62
C CYS A 220 11.66 -12.45 -13.60
N THR A 221 10.62 -12.41 -14.44
CA THR A 221 10.34 -11.32 -15.37
C THR A 221 9.85 -10.13 -14.55
N SER A 222 10.79 -9.47 -13.88
CA SER A 222 10.58 -8.12 -13.38
C SER A 222 10.33 -7.23 -14.60
N PRO A 223 9.12 -6.66 -14.76
CA PRO A 223 8.82 -5.74 -15.86
C PRO A 223 9.37 -4.35 -15.50
N PHE A 224 10.59 -4.29 -14.99
CA PHE A 224 11.26 -3.11 -14.44
C PHE A 224 12.77 -3.19 -14.68
N THR A 225 13.29 -2.26 -15.49
CA THR A 225 14.72 -2.16 -15.86
C THR A 225 15.61 -1.76 -14.70
N LYS A 226 15.10 -0.91 -13.80
CA LYS A 226 15.80 -0.47 -12.59
C LYS A 226 14.95 -0.65 -11.33
N ALA A 227 15.61 -0.93 -10.22
CA ALA A 227 15.06 -0.95 -8.88
C ALA A 227 15.78 0.08 -7.98
N LEU A 228 15.04 1.01 -7.38
CA LEU A 228 15.56 1.93 -6.36
C LEU A 228 14.97 1.64 -4.98
N LEU A 229 15.78 1.73 -3.94
CA LEU A 229 15.33 1.71 -2.55
C LEU A 229 15.04 3.12 -2.03
N GLN A 230 13.76 3.38 -1.78
CA GLN A 230 13.27 4.56 -1.06
C GLN A 230 13.48 4.39 0.45
N VAL A 231 14.53 5.03 0.96
CA VAL A 231 14.83 5.05 2.39
C VAL A 231 14.17 6.26 3.06
N ARG A 232 13.66 6.04 4.27
CA ARG A 232 13.20 7.10 5.17
C ARG A 232 13.76 6.85 6.57
N HIS A 233 14.12 7.92 7.28
CA HIS A 233 14.66 7.87 8.64
C HIS A 233 13.84 6.91 9.55
N PRO A 234 14.45 5.93 10.23
CA PRO A 234 13.75 4.83 10.89
C PRO A 234 12.71 5.30 11.91
N LEU A 235 13.10 6.22 12.82
CA LEU A 235 12.17 6.78 13.81
C LEU A 235 10.91 7.42 13.20
N ARG A 236 11.00 8.02 12.00
CA ARG A 236 9.85 8.61 11.28
C ARG A 236 8.95 7.56 10.65
N VAL A 237 9.53 6.43 10.24
CA VAL A 237 8.78 5.24 9.78
C VAL A 237 8.05 4.62 10.96
N ILE A 238 8.75 4.30 12.05
CA ILE A 238 8.21 3.70 13.28
C ILE A 238 7.08 4.58 13.84
N SER A 239 7.33 5.88 14.06
CA SER A 239 6.32 6.89 14.43
C SER A 239 5.07 6.85 13.54
N SER A 240 5.26 6.80 12.22
CA SER A 240 4.14 6.81 11.26
C SER A 240 3.44 5.45 11.13
N LEU A 241 4.01 4.36 11.66
CA LEU A 241 3.39 3.05 11.73
C LEU A 241 2.65 2.88 13.05
N LEU A 242 3.25 3.25 14.18
CA LEU A 242 2.59 3.31 15.51
C LEU A 242 1.31 4.17 15.45
N ALA A 243 1.39 5.38 14.90
CA ALA A 243 0.23 6.26 14.74
C ALA A 243 -0.88 5.71 13.80
N LYS A 244 -0.62 4.62 13.06
CA LYS A 244 -1.63 3.88 12.26
C LYS A 244 -2.09 2.59 12.96
N SER A 245 -1.19 1.90 13.67
CA SER A 245 -1.43 0.61 14.31
C SER A 245 -2.04 0.76 15.71
N GLY A 246 -1.84 1.90 16.35
CA GLY A 246 -1.92 2.07 17.81
C GLY A 246 -0.70 1.46 18.51
N GLU A 247 -0.47 1.90 19.75
CA GLU A 247 0.62 1.46 20.64
C GLU A 247 0.71 -0.07 20.80
N THR A 248 -0.44 -0.76 20.83
CA THR A 248 -0.54 -2.22 20.97
C THR A 248 -0.49 -2.97 19.66
N CYS A 249 -0.18 -2.31 18.53
CA CYS A 249 -0.20 -2.89 17.19
C CYS A 249 -1.56 -3.46 16.72
N SER A 250 -2.62 -3.28 17.50
CA SER A 250 -3.94 -3.94 17.34
C SER A 250 -4.66 -3.60 16.04
N ASN A 251 -4.40 -2.44 15.43
CA ASN A 251 -4.96 -2.06 14.12
C ASN A 251 -4.11 -2.53 12.92
N ALA A 252 -2.93 -3.13 13.16
CA ALA A 252 -1.98 -3.53 12.12
C ALA A 252 -1.76 -5.06 12.01
N VAL A 253 -2.69 -5.86 12.53
CA VAL A 253 -2.64 -7.34 12.51
C VAL A 253 -2.35 -7.93 11.12
N HIS A 254 -2.70 -7.23 10.04
CA HIS A 254 -2.52 -7.71 8.66
C HIS A 254 -1.15 -7.39 8.10
N GLN A 255 -0.67 -6.17 8.33
CA GLN A 255 0.70 -5.77 8.04
C GLN A 255 1.68 -6.66 8.81
N ILE A 256 1.37 -6.95 10.08
CA ILE A 256 2.13 -7.91 10.92
C ILE A 256 2.13 -9.31 10.31
N ALA A 257 0.96 -9.83 9.88
CA ALA A 257 0.88 -11.15 9.25
C ALA A 257 1.67 -11.23 7.92
N VAL A 258 1.63 -10.20 7.09
CA VAL A 258 2.42 -10.14 5.84
C VAL A 258 3.92 -10.08 6.18
N ILE A 259 4.34 -9.24 7.11
CA ILE A 259 5.76 -9.14 7.54
C ILE A 259 6.27 -10.47 8.11
N ARG A 260 5.48 -11.13 8.98
CA ARG A 260 5.79 -12.47 9.51
C ARG A 260 5.90 -13.53 8.40
N THR A 261 5.21 -13.34 7.28
CA THR A 261 5.30 -14.21 6.09
C THR A 261 6.49 -13.84 5.20
N MET A 262 6.90 -12.56 5.19
CA MET A 262 8.08 -12.07 4.46
C MET A 262 9.39 -12.51 5.11
N PHE A 263 9.48 -12.49 6.44
CA PHE A 263 10.69 -12.82 7.19
C PHE A 263 10.42 -13.92 8.23
N PRO A 264 10.00 -15.14 7.84
CA PRO A 264 9.58 -16.17 8.80
C PRO A 264 10.77 -16.86 9.50
N ALA A 265 12.01 -16.60 9.06
CA ALA A 265 13.23 -17.01 9.77
C ALA A 265 13.51 -16.16 11.03
N PHE A 266 12.89 -14.97 11.13
CA PHE A 266 13.00 -14.12 12.32
C PHE A 266 11.97 -14.55 13.38
N ASP A 267 12.39 -14.66 14.65
CA ASP A 267 11.52 -15.07 15.76
C ASP A 267 10.64 -13.91 16.24
N TRP A 268 9.57 -13.65 15.49
CA TRP A 268 8.58 -12.61 15.77
C TRP A 268 7.78 -12.81 17.07
N ASP A 269 7.87 -13.96 17.73
CA ASP A 269 7.17 -14.22 18.99
C ASP A 269 8.01 -13.83 20.22
N THR A 270 9.31 -13.53 20.04
CA THR A 270 10.16 -12.88 21.06
C THR A 270 9.94 -11.36 21.17
N VAL A 271 9.36 -10.74 20.13
CA VAL A 271 9.15 -9.29 20.05
C VAL A 271 8.06 -8.85 21.03
N ALA A 272 8.45 -8.07 22.05
CA ALA A 272 7.58 -7.70 23.16
C ALA A 272 6.73 -6.44 22.89
N SER A 273 7.14 -5.57 21.97
CA SER A 273 6.47 -4.28 21.72
C SER A 273 6.22 -3.95 20.25
N CYS A 274 5.24 -3.08 19.99
CA CYS A 274 4.94 -2.61 18.64
C CYS A 274 6.07 -1.72 18.06
N THR A 275 6.77 -0.96 18.91
CA THR A 275 7.94 -0.16 18.53
C THR A 275 9.09 -1.05 18.04
N GLU A 276 9.37 -2.11 18.79
CA GLU A 276 10.37 -3.14 18.45
C GLU A 276 10.00 -3.90 17.18
N PHE A 277 8.73 -4.28 17.01
CA PHE A 277 8.23 -4.90 15.78
C PHE A 277 8.50 -4.05 14.54
N TRP A 278 8.15 -2.75 14.59
CA TRP A 278 8.39 -1.84 13.48
C TRP A 278 9.87 -1.51 13.27
N GLY A 279 10.67 -1.54 14.34
CA GLY A 279 12.13 -1.44 14.28
C GLY A 279 12.74 -2.61 13.51
N HIS A 280 12.47 -3.86 13.94
CA HIS A 280 12.93 -5.05 13.22
C HIS A 280 12.41 -5.09 11.78
N TYR A 281 11.14 -4.74 11.53
CA TYR A 281 10.63 -4.65 10.15
C TYR A 281 11.44 -3.67 9.28
N TRP A 282 11.72 -2.45 9.76
CA TRP A 282 12.52 -1.49 9.00
C TRP A 282 13.94 -2.01 8.76
N LEU A 283 14.56 -2.61 9.78
CA LEU A 283 15.92 -3.13 9.72
C LEU A 283 16.04 -4.29 8.72
N LEU A 284 15.20 -5.32 8.87
CA LEU A 284 15.16 -6.52 8.02
C LEU A 284 14.84 -6.17 6.57
N TYR A 285 13.83 -5.30 6.36
CA TYR A 285 13.43 -4.91 5.01
C TYR A 285 14.56 -4.15 4.28
N ASN A 286 15.15 -3.11 4.89
CA ASN A 286 16.20 -2.34 4.21
C ASN A 286 17.47 -3.19 4.00
N ARG A 287 17.87 -4.04 4.96
CA ARG A 287 18.99 -4.98 4.78
C ARG A 287 18.74 -5.98 3.65
N ALA A 288 17.51 -6.50 3.53
CA ALA A 288 17.17 -7.44 2.47
C ALA A 288 17.07 -6.79 1.09
N MET A 289 16.67 -5.51 0.96
CA MET A 289 16.61 -4.85 -0.34
C MET A 289 17.99 -4.37 -0.84
N LEU A 290 18.87 -3.93 0.08
CA LEU A 290 20.09 -3.20 -0.25
C LEU A 290 21.04 -3.90 -1.27
N PRO A 291 21.23 -5.22 -1.27
CA PRO A 291 22.10 -5.90 -2.24
C PRO A 291 21.51 -6.06 -3.64
N HIS A 292 20.24 -5.69 -3.86
CA HIS A 292 19.48 -6.02 -5.08
C HIS A 292 18.83 -4.80 -5.76
N VAL A 293 19.21 -3.60 -5.35
CA VAL A 293 18.76 -2.34 -5.96
C VAL A 293 19.92 -1.63 -6.64
N ASP A 294 19.66 -0.99 -7.78
CA ASP A 294 20.65 -0.19 -8.53
C ASP A 294 21.10 1.06 -7.76
N GLY A 295 20.33 1.47 -6.76
CA GLY A 295 20.62 2.60 -5.90
C GLY A 295 19.56 2.82 -4.83
N TRP A 296 19.81 3.80 -3.97
CA TRP A 296 18.90 4.19 -2.91
C TRP A 296 18.91 5.70 -2.73
N TYR A 297 17.83 6.24 -2.16
CA TYR A 297 17.71 7.67 -1.90
C TYR A 297 16.97 7.97 -0.60
N ARG A 298 17.17 9.19 -0.06
CA ARG A 298 16.53 9.66 1.18
C ARG A 298 15.30 10.48 0.85
N VAL A 299 14.11 10.04 1.26
CA VAL A 299 12.83 10.77 1.05
C VAL A 299 12.86 12.20 1.61
N GLU A 300 13.63 12.40 2.67
CA GLU A 300 13.82 13.71 3.29
C GLU A 300 14.71 14.68 2.51
N HIS A 301 15.63 14.20 1.66
CA HIS A 301 16.73 15.03 1.11
C HIS A 301 16.92 14.90 -0.41
N THR A 302 16.24 13.97 -1.07
CA THR A 302 16.37 13.75 -2.52
C THR A 302 15.15 14.34 -3.25
N PRO A 303 15.33 15.39 -4.09
CA PRO A 303 14.21 16.00 -4.81
C PRO A 303 13.69 15.07 -5.92
N PRO A 304 12.42 15.21 -6.36
CA PRO A 304 11.80 14.29 -7.32
C PRO A 304 12.55 14.16 -8.66
N CYS A 305 13.19 15.25 -9.11
CA CYS A 305 14.02 15.26 -10.32
C CYS A 305 15.29 14.41 -10.19
N GLU A 306 15.85 14.31 -8.98
CA GLU A 306 17.02 13.47 -8.71
C GLU A 306 16.61 11.99 -8.69
N VAL A 307 15.47 11.66 -8.06
CA VAL A 307 14.88 10.30 -8.11
C VAL A 307 14.61 9.88 -9.56
N ALA A 308 14.02 10.76 -10.37
CA ALA A 308 13.76 10.51 -11.78
C ALA A 308 15.07 10.30 -12.58
N ARG A 309 16.15 11.05 -12.27
CA ARG A 309 17.45 10.86 -12.92
C ARG A 309 18.07 9.51 -12.57
N GLN A 310 18.12 9.15 -11.29
CA GLN A 310 18.64 7.86 -10.82
C GLN A 310 17.89 6.68 -11.46
N GLY A 311 16.56 6.80 -11.54
CA GLY A 311 15.69 5.83 -12.18
C GLY A 311 15.74 5.77 -13.71
N GLY A 312 16.59 6.56 -14.38
CA GLY A 312 16.70 6.56 -15.85
C GLY A 312 15.50 7.17 -16.59
N LEU A 313 14.67 7.96 -15.90
CA LEU A 313 13.47 8.60 -16.48
C LEU A 313 13.75 9.94 -17.16
N LEU A 314 14.95 10.50 -16.93
CA LEU A 314 15.41 11.79 -17.49
C LEU A 314 16.52 11.65 -18.53
N THR A 315 16.93 10.43 -18.90
CA THR A 315 17.85 10.23 -20.02
C THR A 315 17.20 10.75 -21.31
N PRO A 316 17.91 11.56 -22.13
CA PRO A 316 17.37 12.01 -23.41
C PRO A 316 17.15 10.77 -24.29
N GLY A 317 15.88 10.49 -24.61
CA GLY A 317 15.50 9.32 -25.40
C GLY A 317 15.81 9.50 -26.87
N ASP A 318 16.21 8.41 -27.51
CA ASP A 318 16.55 8.35 -28.93
C ASP A 318 15.46 8.96 -29.83
N GLU A 319 15.91 9.76 -30.81
CA GLU A 319 15.17 10.35 -31.94
C GLU A 319 13.93 11.22 -31.65
N ARG A 320 13.33 11.16 -30.46
CA ARG A 320 12.02 11.79 -30.14
C ARG A 320 12.11 13.08 -29.32
N GLY A 321 13.32 13.50 -28.96
CA GLY A 321 13.56 14.74 -28.22
C GLY A 321 13.45 14.60 -26.70
N GLU A 322 13.64 15.72 -26.00
CA GLU A 322 13.70 15.77 -24.55
C GLU A 322 12.35 15.44 -23.89
N SER A 323 12.37 14.64 -22.82
CA SER A 323 11.15 14.32 -22.08
C SER A 323 10.60 15.54 -21.35
N ALA A 324 9.27 15.67 -21.25
CA ALA A 324 8.64 16.77 -20.49
C ALA A 324 9.13 16.84 -19.03
N ALA A 325 9.46 15.69 -18.43
CA ALA A 325 10.07 15.61 -17.12
C ALA A 325 11.47 16.23 -17.09
N ALA A 326 12.31 16.00 -18.11
CA ALA A 326 13.63 16.61 -18.23
C ALA A 326 13.53 18.13 -18.44
N VAL A 327 12.62 18.61 -19.29
CA VAL A 327 12.33 20.05 -19.45
C VAL A 327 11.92 20.70 -18.13
N VAL A 328 10.97 20.10 -17.40
CA VAL A 328 10.51 20.61 -16.09
C VAL A 328 11.64 20.60 -15.06
N CYS A 329 12.49 19.56 -15.04
CA CYS A 329 13.60 19.48 -14.13
C CYS A 329 14.71 20.49 -14.45
N ARG A 330 15.01 20.72 -15.73
CA ARG A 330 15.94 21.77 -16.17
C ARG A 330 15.42 23.16 -15.82
N ALA A 331 14.16 23.47 -16.12
CA ALA A 331 13.55 24.75 -15.80
C ALA A 331 13.53 25.04 -14.28
N ARG A 332 13.46 24.01 -13.44
CA ARG A 332 13.66 24.14 -11.98
C ARG A 332 15.11 24.45 -11.64
N GLN A 333 16.08 23.73 -12.19
CA GLN A 333 17.51 24.00 -11.97
C GLN A 333 17.92 25.41 -12.44
N GLU A 334 17.33 25.93 -13.52
CA GLU A 334 17.59 27.28 -14.06
C GLU A 334 16.83 28.38 -13.28
N GLY A 335 15.63 28.07 -12.76
CA GLY A 335 14.80 29.03 -12.00
C GLY A 335 15.09 29.07 -10.49
N GLU A 336 15.77 28.08 -9.93
CA GLU A 336 16.11 28.00 -8.52
C GLU A 336 17.36 28.86 -8.19
N GLY A 337 17.12 30.15 -7.95
CA GLY A 337 18.00 30.92 -7.07
C GLY A 337 18.12 30.24 -5.69
N PRO A 338 19.20 30.49 -4.91
CA PRO A 338 19.71 29.60 -3.84
C PRO A 338 18.88 29.48 -2.54
N GLY A 339 17.54 29.50 -2.62
CA GLY A 339 16.64 29.33 -1.47
C GLY A 339 15.19 28.93 -1.77
N HIS A 340 14.82 28.56 -3.01
CA HIS A 340 13.41 28.33 -3.39
C HIS A 340 13.10 27.02 -4.16
N GLY A 341 13.88 25.95 -3.93
CA GLY A 341 13.66 24.63 -4.55
C GLY A 341 13.20 23.48 -3.65
N GLU A 342 13.62 23.50 -2.38
CA GLU A 342 13.57 22.32 -1.50
C GLU A 342 12.18 22.02 -0.90
N ARG A 343 11.21 21.65 -1.75
CA ARG A 343 10.03 20.90 -1.31
C ARG A 343 10.38 19.43 -1.08
N HIS A 344 11.22 19.21 -0.06
CA HIS A 344 11.44 17.89 0.56
C HIS A 344 10.13 17.20 0.91
N GLY A 345 10.13 15.87 1.02
CA GLY A 345 8.95 15.04 1.30
C GLY A 345 8.15 15.51 2.52
N THR A 346 7.20 16.43 2.31
CA THR A 346 6.47 17.10 3.40
C THR A 346 5.65 16.09 4.20
N VAL A 347 6.00 15.96 5.49
CA VAL A 347 5.38 15.07 6.47
C VAL A 347 3.87 15.00 6.29
N ASN A 348 3.35 13.77 6.15
CA ASN A 348 1.94 13.47 5.92
C ASN A 348 1.01 14.26 6.88
N ARG A 349 0.48 15.39 6.38
CA ARG A 349 -0.24 16.41 7.18
C ARG A 349 -1.55 15.90 7.81
N LYS A 350 -1.98 14.67 7.50
CA LYS A 350 -3.24 14.08 8.01
C LYS A 350 -3.13 13.43 9.40
N ASN A 351 -1.93 13.09 9.87
CA ASN A 351 -1.77 12.54 11.23
C ASN A 351 -1.82 13.67 12.28
N LYS A 352 -3.01 13.88 12.87
CA LYS A 352 -3.23 14.83 13.97
C LYS A 352 -2.64 14.36 15.30
N LYS A 353 -2.58 13.05 15.54
CA LYS A 353 -1.77 12.46 16.61
C LYS A 353 -0.38 12.19 16.05
N ARG A 354 0.61 12.97 16.50
CA ARG A 354 2.03 12.71 16.25
C ARG A 354 2.59 11.97 17.46
N GLU A 355 2.46 10.64 17.46
CA GLU A 355 3.33 9.81 18.28
C GLU A 355 4.76 10.02 17.76
N THR A 356 5.60 10.67 18.54
CA THR A 356 7.00 10.95 18.21
C THR A 356 7.89 9.94 18.89
N VAL A 357 8.62 9.16 18.09
CA VAL A 357 9.64 8.22 18.58
C VAL A 357 11.00 8.90 18.47
N SER A 358 11.77 8.84 19.54
CA SER A 358 13.13 9.36 19.67
C SER A 358 14.15 8.21 19.70
N TRP A 359 15.44 8.55 19.61
CA TRP A 359 16.50 7.55 19.80
C TRP A 359 16.51 6.97 21.21
N ALA A 360 16.03 7.71 22.24
CA ALA A 360 15.92 7.19 23.60
C ALA A 360 14.89 6.05 23.70
N ASP A 361 13.78 6.15 22.97
CA ASP A 361 12.70 5.15 22.97
C ASP A 361 13.11 3.82 22.32
N VAL A 362 14.13 3.84 21.43
CA VAL A 362 14.65 2.62 20.76
C VAL A 362 15.98 2.13 21.33
N LYS A 363 16.74 2.96 22.05
CA LYS A 363 18.06 2.59 22.61
C LYS A 363 17.97 1.44 23.62
N GLY A 364 16.89 1.36 24.38
CA GLY A 364 16.66 0.30 25.37
C GLY A 364 16.04 -1.00 24.83
N LEU A 365 15.83 -1.11 23.52
CA LEU A 365 15.19 -2.30 22.93
C LEU A 365 16.13 -3.51 22.89
N PRO A 366 15.59 -4.75 22.93
CA PRO A 366 16.38 -5.97 22.93
C PRO A 366 17.36 -6.09 21.75
N GLN A 367 18.37 -6.97 21.92
CA GLN A 367 19.33 -7.34 20.86
C GLN A 367 20.11 -6.15 20.24
N GLY A 368 20.22 -5.02 20.96
CA GLY A 368 20.88 -3.81 20.44
C GLY A 368 20.13 -3.18 19.26
N LEU A 369 18.81 -3.42 19.11
CA LEU A 369 18.03 -2.96 17.96
C LEU A 369 18.17 -1.45 17.72
N GLY A 370 18.20 -0.63 18.77
CA GLY A 370 18.40 0.83 18.63
C GLY A 370 19.74 1.21 17.99
N GLU A 371 20.81 0.46 18.27
CA GLU A 371 22.14 0.67 17.70
C GLU A 371 22.18 0.21 16.24
N GLN A 372 21.63 -0.97 15.94
CA GLN A 372 21.50 -1.48 14.57
C GLN A 372 20.65 -0.57 13.66
N LEU A 373 19.60 0.06 14.22
CA LEU A 373 18.80 1.06 13.52
C LEU A 373 19.58 2.34 13.24
N ALA A 374 20.42 2.78 14.19
CA ALA A 374 21.26 3.97 14.03
C ALA A 374 22.38 3.74 13.01
N GLU A 375 23.06 2.60 13.08
CA GLU A 375 24.11 2.18 12.15
C GLU A 375 23.61 2.14 10.70
N LEU A 376 22.50 1.43 10.44
CA LEU A 376 21.94 1.34 9.08
C LEU A 376 21.39 2.69 8.61
N ALA A 377 20.84 3.51 9.50
CA ALA A 377 20.45 4.88 9.16
C ALA A 377 21.66 5.74 8.77
N GLN A 378 22.77 5.62 9.50
CA GLN A 378 24.03 6.31 9.22
C GLN A 378 24.64 5.87 7.89
N SER A 379 24.55 4.59 7.51
CA SER A 379 24.99 4.14 6.17
C SER A 379 24.14 4.72 5.03
N PHE A 380 22.90 5.13 5.32
CA PHE A 380 22.07 5.91 4.41
C PHE A 380 22.29 7.44 4.54
N GLY A 381 23.20 7.87 5.42
CA GLY A 381 23.53 9.27 5.68
C GLY A 381 22.47 10.05 6.47
N TYR A 382 21.73 9.40 7.38
CA TYR A 382 20.81 10.08 8.31
C TYR A 382 21.49 10.54 9.61
#